data_AF-A0A5S4YRP6-F1
#
_entry.id   AF-A0A5S4YRP6-F1
#
_cell.length_a   1.000
_cell.length_b   1.000
_cell.length_c   1.000
_cell.angle_alpha   90.00
_cell.angle_beta   90.00
_cell.angle_gamma   90.00
#
_symmetry.space_group_name_H-M   'P 1'
#
loop_
_entity.id
_entity.type
_entity.pdbx_description
1 polymer ?
#
loop_
_entity_poly.entity_id
_entity_poly.type
_entity_poly.pdbx_seq_one_letter_code
_entity_poly.pdbx_strand_id
1 'polypeptide(L)'
;MSKRAYKASPIKRPRSTKAEVEQRREALFNIVAVGKPMTVRQVFYQATVRGIIEKTEAGYNKVQTDLVLMRRSGDLPYDWLADNTRWQRKPRTFNSVSDALTQTAQFYRKALWADADAYVEVWLEKDALAGVVLPVTAEFDVPLMVSRGYASLSFLHSAAEYISSLDVPTYIYHLGDFDPSGVNAGEKIEETLREMAPDAEINFRRIGVTRAQIEIWDLPTRPTKTSDSRAKGFGDISVELDAIEPNQLRHLVRHFIEIHLPPAQFEVLKAAEESERELLTIIARANE
;
A
#
# COMPACT_ATOMS: atom_id res chain seq x y z
N MET A 1 32.92 -41.42 35.10
CA MET A 1 32.00 -40.52 34.37
C MET A 1 32.32 -39.07 34.75
N SER A 2 33.06 -38.34 33.92
CA SER A 2 33.48 -36.96 34.19
C SER A 2 32.44 -35.98 33.66
N LYS A 3 31.81 -35.21 34.56
CA LYS A 3 30.88 -34.12 34.22
C LYS A 3 31.69 -32.93 33.68
N ARG A 4 31.60 -32.68 32.37
CA ARG A 4 32.07 -31.42 31.75
C ARG A 4 31.25 -30.26 32.31
N ALA A 5 31.87 -29.45 33.16
CA ALA A 5 31.30 -28.19 33.62
C ALA A 5 31.19 -27.22 32.43
N TYR A 6 29.97 -26.74 32.15
CA TYR A 6 29.71 -25.69 31.18
C TYR A 6 30.37 -24.40 31.67
N LYS A 7 31.46 -23.96 31.02
CA LYS A 7 32.05 -22.64 31.27
C LYS A 7 31.17 -21.59 30.60
N ALA A 8 30.65 -20.65 31.39
CA ALA A 8 30.05 -19.43 30.87
C ALA A 8 31.09 -18.69 30.00
N SER A 9 30.82 -18.52 28.71
CA SER A 9 31.68 -17.75 27.82
C SER A 9 31.51 -16.26 28.11
N PRO A 10 32.56 -15.52 28.50
CA PRO A 10 32.48 -14.09 28.72
C PRO A 10 32.64 -13.37 27.37
N ILE A 11 31.68 -13.55 26.46
CA ILE A 11 31.60 -12.69 25.28
C ILE A 11 31.08 -11.34 25.76
N LYS A 12 32.00 -10.42 26.10
CA LYS A 12 31.69 -9.01 26.29
C LYS A 12 31.23 -8.45 24.94
N ARG A 13 29.92 -8.50 24.69
CA ARG A 13 29.31 -7.77 23.57
C ARG A 13 29.55 -6.28 23.81
N PRO A 14 30.19 -5.54 22.88
CA PRO A 14 30.35 -4.10 23.04
C PRO A 14 28.96 -3.47 23.14
N ARG A 15 28.68 -2.85 24.29
CA ARG A 15 27.45 -2.06 24.47
C ARG A 15 27.65 -0.72 23.79
N SER A 16 26.69 -0.30 22.99
CA SER A 16 26.72 1.02 22.36
C SER A 16 26.84 2.11 23.43
N THR A 17 27.64 3.13 23.13
CA THR A 17 27.78 4.31 23.99
C THR A 17 26.51 5.15 23.93
N LYS A 18 26.29 6.02 24.94
CA LYS A 18 25.13 6.92 24.96
C LYS A 18 25.08 7.84 23.73
N ALA A 19 26.24 8.28 23.26
CA ALA A 19 26.37 9.11 22.07
C ALA A 19 25.97 8.38 20.78
N GLU A 20 26.39 7.11 20.62
CA GLU A 20 25.99 6.28 19.48
C GLU A 20 24.48 6.00 19.43
N VAL A 21 23.85 5.86 20.61
CA VAL A 21 22.40 5.68 20.69
C VAL A 21 21.68 6.96 20.26
N GLU A 22 22.15 8.12 20.71
CA GLU A 22 21.53 9.41 20.37
C GLU A 22 21.66 9.72 18.88
N GLN A 23 22.87 9.55 18.31
CA GLN A 23 23.10 9.73 16.88
C GLN A 23 22.21 8.79 16.04
N ARG A 24 22.03 7.54 16.49
CA ARG A 24 21.11 6.61 15.83
C ARG A 24 19.67 7.12 15.89
N ARG A 25 19.20 7.60 17.05
CA ARG A 25 17.84 8.12 17.22
C ARG A 25 17.57 9.35 16.36
N GLU A 26 18.51 10.28 16.28
CA GLU A 26 18.43 11.44 15.39
C GLU A 26 18.32 11.00 13.93
N ALA A 27 19.13 10.03 13.51
CA ALA A 27 19.06 9.49 12.15
C ALA A 27 17.72 8.78 11.87
N LEU A 28 17.20 8.01 12.84
CA LEU A 28 15.88 7.39 12.74
C LEU A 28 14.76 8.43 12.68
N PHE A 29 14.84 9.51 13.46
CA PHE A 29 13.89 10.62 13.40
C PHE A 29 13.84 11.22 11.99
N ASN A 30 15.00 11.54 11.41
CA ASN A 30 15.08 12.12 10.07
C ASN A 30 14.49 11.19 8.99
N ILE A 31 14.75 9.88 9.11
CA ILE A 31 14.13 8.86 8.23
C ILE A 31 12.61 8.93 8.31
N VAL A 32 12.06 8.90 9.53
CA VAL A 32 10.61 8.91 9.75
C VAL A 32 10.01 10.25 9.34
N ALA A 33 10.67 11.37 9.61
CA ALA A 33 10.20 12.71 9.28
C ALA A 33 9.97 12.91 7.78
N VAL A 34 10.84 12.33 6.94
CA VAL A 34 10.75 12.37 5.47
C VAL A 34 9.73 11.38 4.93
N GLY A 35 9.63 10.19 5.54
CA GLY A 35 8.82 9.08 5.00
C GLY A 35 7.47 8.85 5.67
N LYS A 36 7.10 9.64 6.68
CA LYS A 36 5.89 9.43 7.49
C LYS A 36 4.59 9.45 6.63
N PRO A 37 3.62 8.56 6.94
CA PRO A 37 3.69 7.51 7.96
C PRO A 37 4.49 6.28 7.48
N MET A 38 5.27 5.67 8.38
CA MET A 38 6.07 4.47 8.08
C MET A 38 5.83 3.33 9.07
N THR A 39 5.86 2.08 8.62
CA THR A 39 5.93 0.94 9.53
C THR A 39 7.32 0.82 10.17
N VAL A 40 7.41 0.22 11.37
CA VAL A 40 8.71 -0.06 12.03
C VAL A 40 9.69 -0.83 11.12
N ARG A 41 9.15 -1.74 10.30
CA ARG A 41 9.92 -2.51 9.33
C ARG A 41 10.48 -1.63 8.20
N GLN A 42 9.70 -0.68 7.69
CA GLN A 42 10.19 0.28 6.69
C GLN A 42 11.30 1.16 7.27
N VAL A 43 11.16 1.65 8.50
CA VAL A 43 12.20 2.43 9.18
C VAL A 43 13.50 1.63 9.34
N PHE A 44 13.40 0.36 9.73
CA PHE A 44 14.56 -0.54 9.80
C PHE A 44 15.28 -0.67 8.46
N TYR A 45 14.56 -0.95 7.37
CA TYR A 45 15.19 -1.07 6.05
C TYR A 45 15.83 0.24 5.58
N GLN A 46 15.17 1.37 5.81
CA GLN A 46 15.70 2.69 5.49
C GLN A 46 16.95 3.03 6.32
N ALA A 47 17.02 2.57 7.57
CA ALA A 47 18.22 2.69 8.40
C ALA A 47 19.36 1.78 7.93
N THR A 48 19.04 0.57 7.47
CA THR A 48 20.02 -0.36 6.88
C THR A 48 20.60 0.18 5.57
N VAL A 49 19.77 0.71 4.67
CA VAL A 49 20.23 1.29 3.39
C VAL A 49 21.19 2.46 3.62
N ARG A 50 20.93 3.28 4.65
CA ARG A 50 21.79 4.40 5.04
C ARG A 50 23.01 3.99 5.90
N GLY A 51 23.23 2.69 6.11
CA GLY A 51 24.36 2.16 6.90
C GLY A 51 24.29 2.46 8.40
N ILE A 52 23.14 2.90 8.92
CA ILE A 52 22.94 3.26 10.33
C ILE A 52 22.84 2.02 11.22
N ILE A 53 22.31 0.92 10.68
CA ILE A 53 22.14 -0.34 11.41
C ILE A 53 22.39 -1.56 10.52
N GLU A 54 22.98 -2.62 11.08
CA GLU A 54 23.16 -3.86 10.36
C GLU A 54 21.82 -4.52 9.93
N LYS A 55 21.80 -5.18 8.76
CA LYS A 55 20.65 -5.96 8.26
C LYS A 55 20.52 -7.30 9.01
N THR A 56 20.36 -7.24 10.31
CA THR A 56 20.23 -8.43 11.18
C THR A 56 19.04 -8.28 12.13
N GLU A 57 18.62 -9.38 12.74
CA GLU A 57 17.58 -9.38 13.76
C GLU A 57 17.97 -8.53 14.99
N ALA A 58 19.26 -8.52 15.37
CA ALA A 58 19.76 -7.65 16.41
C ALA A 58 19.64 -6.16 16.05
N GLY A 59 19.88 -5.82 14.77
CA GLY A 59 19.66 -4.48 14.23
C GLY A 59 18.19 -4.07 14.27
N TYR A 60 17.30 -4.98 13.86
CA TYR A 60 15.85 -4.76 13.91
C TYR A 60 15.37 -4.48 15.34
N ASN A 61 15.79 -5.30 16.31
CA ASN A 61 15.41 -5.13 17.72
C ASN A 61 15.91 -3.80 18.32
N LYS A 62 17.09 -3.32 17.90
CA LYS A 62 17.61 -2.00 18.30
C LYS A 62 16.71 -0.88 17.79
N VAL A 63 16.36 -0.89 16.49
CA VAL A 63 15.46 0.11 15.89
C VAL A 63 14.09 0.08 16.57
N GLN A 64 13.51 -1.10 16.78
CA GLN A 64 12.22 -1.23 17.46
C GLN A 64 12.26 -0.64 18.87
N THR A 65 13.33 -0.92 19.63
CA THR A 65 13.52 -0.41 20.99
C THR A 65 13.64 1.11 21.01
N ASP A 66 14.45 1.69 20.13
CA ASP A 66 14.63 3.14 20.06
C ASP A 66 13.36 3.87 19.64
N LEU A 67 12.65 3.38 18.62
CA LEU A 67 11.38 3.97 18.19
C LEU A 67 10.29 3.88 19.28
N VAL A 68 10.33 2.87 20.15
CA VAL A 68 9.44 2.80 21.33
C VAL A 68 9.83 3.86 22.36
N LEU A 69 11.12 4.00 22.65
CA LEU A 69 11.61 4.96 23.64
C LEU A 69 11.36 6.41 23.19
N MET A 70 11.66 6.74 21.93
CA MET A 70 11.41 8.07 21.36
C MET A 70 9.93 8.45 21.38
N ARG A 71 9.02 7.49 21.13
CA ARG A 71 7.58 7.74 21.25
C ARG A 71 7.12 7.93 22.69
N ARG A 72 7.71 7.19 23.64
CA ARG A 72 7.39 7.33 25.06
C ARG A 72 7.91 8.63 25.67
N SER A 73 9.05 9.14 25.22
CA SER A 73 9.59 10.43 25.63
C SER A 73 8.91 11.62 24.95
N GLY A 74 8.19 11.40 23.84
CA GLY A 74 7.55 12.46 23.05
C GLY A 74 8.42 13.00 21.91
N ASP A 75 9.64 12.51 21.75
CA ASP A 75 10.57 12.91 20.68
C ASP A 75 10.11 12.46 19.29
N LEU A 76 9.25 11.43 19.21
CA LEU A 76 8.63 10.95 17.97
C LEU A 76 7.10 10.88 18.14
N PRO A 77 6.30 11.58 17.32
CA PRO A 77 4.84 11.47 17.37
C PRO A 77 4.36 10.04 17.08
N TYR A 78 3.30 9.61 17.76
CA TYR A 78 2.78 8.24 17.64
C TYR A 78 2.19 7.96 16.25
N ASP A 79 1.59 8.96 15.62
CA ASP A 79 0.95 8.93 14.29
C ASP A 79 1.95 8.85 13.13
N TRP A 80 3.23 9.12 13.37
CA TRP A 80 4.27 9.02 12.34
C TRP A 80 4.68 7.57 12.03
N LEU A 81 4.27 6.61 12.88
CA LEU A 81 4.46 5.19 12.62
C LEU A 81 3.13 4.46 12.39
N ALA A 82 3.02 3.74 11.27
CA ALA A 82 1.85 2.94 10.94
C ALA A 82 1.89 1.57 11.66
N ASP A 83 0.82 1.23 12.37
CA ASP A 83 0.57 -0.10 12.93
C ASP A 83 -0.62 -0.75 12.20
N ASN A 84 -0.32 -1.48 11.13
CA ASN A 84 -1.32 -2.09 10.25
C ASN A 84 -1.98 -3.35 10.85
N THR A 85 -1.74 -3.68 12.13
CA THR A 85 -2.16 -4.95 12.74
C THR A 85 -3.20 -4.82 13.84
N ARG A 86 -3.51 -3.62 14.32
CA ARG A 86 -4.39 -3.42 15.48
C ARG A 86 -5.73 -2.81 15.08
N TRP A 87 -6.75 -3.67 15.00
CA TRP A 87 -8.12 -3.26 14.73
C TRP A 87 -8.85 -2.98 16.05
N GLN A 88 -9.18 -1.72 16.32
CA GLN A 88 -10.18 -1.40 17.33
C GLN A 88 -11.54 -1.28 16.64
N ARG A 89 -12.44 -2.24 16.90
CA ARG A 89 -13.83 -2.17 16.45
C ARG A 89 -14.65 -1.53 17.56
N LYS A 90 -15.10 -0.30 17.34
CA LYS A 90 -16.08 0.40 18.18
C LYS A 90 -17.24 0.82 17.26
N PRO A 91 -18.51 0.57 17.62
CA PRO A 91 -19.63 1.15 16.90
C PRO A 91 -19.49 2.67 16.83
N ARG A 92 -19.74 3.25 15.65
CA ARG A 92 -19.82 4.70 15.53
C ARG A 92 -21.07 5.17 16.26
N THR A 93 -20.89 6.07 17.22
CA THR A 93 -21.96 6.63 18.06
C THR A 93 -21.85 8.14 18.04
N PHE A 94 -23.00 8.82 18.04
CA PHE A 94 -23.08 10.28 18.01
C PHE A 94 -23.81 10.77 19.26
N ASN A 95 -23.43 11.95 19.75
CA ASN A 95 -24.03 12.54 20.95
C ASN A 95 -25.36 13.24 20.65
N SER A 96 -25.60 13.63 19.40
CA SER A 96 -26.83 14.27 18.92
C SER A 96 -26.99 14.09 17.41
N VAL A 97 -28.14 14.51 16.87
CA VAL A 97 -28.36 14.56 15.42
C VAL A 97 -27.42 15.58 14.75
N SER A 98 -27.19 16.74 15.35
CA SER A 98 -26.26 17.75 14.82
C SER A 98 -24.81 17.25 14.80
N ASP A 99 -24.38 16.54 15.85
CA ASP A 99 -23.07 15.86 15.88
C ASP A 99 -22.97 14.79 14.78
N ALA A 100 -24.04 14.00 14.58
CA ALA A 100 -24.10 13.03 13.49
C ALA A 100 -23.96 13.68 12.10
N LEU A 101 -24.66 14.78 11.86
CA LEU A 101 -24.59 15.52 10.58
C LEU A 101 -23.23 16.17 10.37
N THR A 102 -22.66 16.79 11.41
CA THR A 102 -21.32 17.41 11.38
C THR A 102 -20.25 16.37 11.07
N GLN A 103 -20.27 15.24 11.78
CA GLN A 103 -19.32 14.15 11.50
C GLN A 103 -19.56 13.54 10.11
N THR A 104 -20.81 13.40 9.68
CA THR A 104 -21.11 12.91 8.34
C THR A 104 -20.56 13.86 7.28
N ALA A 105 -20.72 15.18 7.43
CA ALA A 105 -20.17 16.17 6.50
C ALA A 105 -18.64 16.08 6.34
N GLN A 106 -17.91 15.76 7.42
CA GLN A 106 -16.45 15.58 7.37
C GLN A 106 -16.03 14.37 6.53
N PHE A 107 -16.81 13.30 6.57
CA PHE A 107 -16.48 12.04 5.88
C PHE A 107 -17.29 11.79 4.62
N TYR A 108 -18.26 12.65 4.31
CA TYR A 108 -19.14 12.51 3.14
C TYR A 108 -18.30 12.42 1.89
N ARG A 109 -18.51 11.39 1.08
CA ARG A 109 -17.89 11.27 -0.24
C ARG A 109 -19.01 11.01 -1.22
N LYS A 110 -19.00 11.74 -2.33
CA LYS A 110 -19.92 11.45 -3.42
C LYS A 110 -19.45 10.15 -4.07
N ALA A 111 -20.40 9.26 -4.40
CA ALA A 111 -20.09 8.07 -5.19
C ALA A 111 -19.70 8.52 -6.60
N LEU A 112 -18.40 8.69 -6.85
CA LEU A 112 -17.89 9.28 -8.11
C LEU A 112 -18.21 8.42 -9.33
N TRP A 113 -18.40 7.11 -9.11
CA TRP A 113 -18.64 6.10 -10.15
C TRP A 113 -20.11 5.72 -10.30
N ALA A 114 -21.04 6.36 -9.57
CA ALA A 114 -22.46 5.97 -9.59
C ALA A 114 -23.10 6.10 -10.99
N ASP A 115 -22.68 7.12 -11.74
CA ASP A 115 -23.15 7.39 -13.11
C ASP A 115 -22.07 7.08 -14.16
N ALA A 116 -21.01 6.36 -13.79
CA ALA A 116 -19.94 6.01 -14.72
C ALA A 116 -20.32 4.77 -15.53
N ASP A 117 -20.03 4.79 -16.82
CA ASP A 117 -20.26 3.65 -17.73
C ASP A 117 -19.21 2.53 -17.57
N ALA A 118 -18.41 2.58 -16.52
CA ALA A 118 -17.33 1.64 -16.24
C ALA A 118 -17.07 1.54 -14.74
N TYR A 119 -16.67 0.35 -14.31
CA TYR A 119 -16.13 0.12 -12.97
C TYR A 119 -14.62 -0.13 -13.07
N VAL A 120 -13.83 0.48 -12.18
CA VAL A 120 -12.37 0.44 -12.24
C VAL A 120 -11.81 -0.12 -10.95
N GLU A 121 -10.85 -1.04 -11.05
CA GLU A 121 -10.08 -1.55 -9.91
C GLU A 121 -8.58 -1.41 -10.16
N VAL A 122 -7.81 -1.13 -9.11
CA VAL A 122 -6.34 -1.18 -9.16
C VAL A 122 -5.86 -2.33 -8.28
N TRP A 123 -5.19 -3.31 -8.89
CA TRP A 123 -4.62 -4.46 -8.21
C TRP A 123 -3.13 -4.29 -8.03
N LEU A 124 -2.65 -4.45 -6.80
CA LEU A 124 -1.26 -4.25 -6.42
C LEU A 124 -0.71 -5.51 -5.75
N GLU A 125 0.33 -6.08 -6.34
CA GLU A 125 0.98 -7.27 -5.81
C GLU A 125 1.69 -6.99 -4.48
N LYS A 126 2.38 -5.85 -4.37
CA LYS A 126 3.31 -5.55 -3.28
C LYS A 126 2.70 -4.60 -2.25
N ASP A 127 2.31 -5.13 -1.09
CA ASP A 127 1.74 -4.35 0.04
C ASP A 127 2.60 -3.16 0.47
N ALA A 128 3.93 -3.25 0.35
CA ALA A 128 4.84 -2.17 0.69
C ALA A 128 4.62 -0.89 -0.15
N LEU A 129 4.04 -1.01 -1.34
CA LEU A 129 3.70 0.10 -2.23
C LEU A 129 2.27 0.60 -2.05
N ALA A 130 1.47 0.01 -1.15
CA ALA A 130 0.10 0.45 -0.92
C ALA A 130 0.08 1.92 -0.46
N GLY A 131 1.02 2.35 0.38
CA GLY A 131 1.14 3.76 0.80
C GLY A 131 1.52 4.73 -0.33
N VAL A 132 2.05 4.23 -1.46
CA VAL A 132 2.36 5.04 -2.64
C VAL A 132 1.13 5.19 -3.53
N VAL A 133 0.37 4.10 -3.72
CA VAL A 133 -0.75 4.01 -4.66
C VAL A 133 -2.07 4.47 -4.06
N LEU A 134 -2.33 4.15 -2.77
CA LEU A 134 -3.59 4.45 -2.09
C LEU A 134 -3.98 5.94 -2.13
N PRO A 135 -3.07 6.92 -1.98
CA PRO A 135 -3.45 8.32 -2.10
C PRO A 135 -4.12 8.67 -3.43
N VAL A 136 -3.68 8.05 -4.53
CA VAL A 136 -4.26 8.28 -5.87
C VAL A 136 -5.60 7.57 -5.98
N THR A 137 -5.68 6.29 -5.64
CA THR A 137 -6.94 5.54 -5.78
C THR A 137 -8.02 6.10 -4.85
N ALA A 138 -7.65 6.54 -3.65
CA ALA A 138 -8.57 7.14 -2.68
C ALA A 138 -9.08 8.53 -3.07
N GLU A 139 -8.34 9.26 -3.90
CA GLU A 139 -8.76 10.55 -4.48
C GLU A 139 -9.89 10.34 -5.49
N PHE A 140 -9.77 9.31 -6.31
CA PHE A 140 -10.75 8.94 -7.34
C PHE A 140 -11.81 7.95 -6.86
N ASP A 141 -11.84 7.58 -5.58
CA ASP A 141 -12.76 6.57 -5.03
C ASP A 141 -12.67 5.21 -5.76
N VAL A 142 -11.47 4.85 -6.20
CA VAL A 142 -11.15 3.58 -6.85
C VAL A 142 -10.62 2.59 -5.80
N PRO A 143 -11.12 1.33 -5.76
CA PRO A 143 -10.61 0.32 -4.84
C PRO A 143 -9.16 -0.09 -5.17
N LEU A 144 -8.34 -0.19 -4.13
CA LEU A 144 -6.98 -0.73 -4.18
C LEU A 144 -6.97 -2.16 -3.61
N MET A 145 -6.78 -3.12 -4.51
CA MET A 145 -6.80 -4.55 -4.21
C MET A 145 -5.37 -5.06 -4.01
N VAL A 146 -4.95 -5.29 -2.75
CA VAL A 146 -3.58 -5.73 -2.45
C VAL A 146 -3.50 -7.25 -2.39
N SER A 147 -2.90 -7.89 -3.40
CA SER A 147 -2.90 -9.35 -3.53
C SER A 147 -1.81 -10.07 -2.73
N ARG A 148 -0.68 -9.42 -2.44
CA ARG A 148 0.48 -10.02 -1.75
C ARG A 148 1.04 -11.26 -2.47
N GLY A 149 1.25 -11.14 -3.78
CA GLY A 149 1.60 -12.25 -4.67
C GLY A 149 0.33 -12.89 -5.22
N TYR A 150 0.13 -14.18 -4.91
CA TYR A 150 -1.11 -14.89 -5.29
C TYR A 150 -2.26 -14.48 -4.38
N ALA A 151 -3.32 -13.94 -4.99
CA ALA A 151 -4.53 -13.61 -4.29
C ALA A 151 -5.21 -14.87 -3.72
N SER A 152 -5.75 -14.77 -2.50
CA SER A 152 -6.51 -15.86 -1.90
C SER A 152 -7.82 -16.10 -2.67
N LEU A 153 -8.28 -17.35 -2.72
CA LEU A 153 -9.53 -17.71 -3.39
C LEU A 153 -10.74 -16.94 -2.85
N SER A 154 -10.82 -16.74 -1.54
CA SER A 154 -11.91 -15.96 -0.92
C SER A 154 -11.89 -14.49 -1.34
N PHE A 155 -10.69 -13.91 -1.51
CA PHE A 155 -10.55 -12.54 -1.98
C PHE A 155 -11.00 -12.40 -3.44
N LEU A 156 -10.60 -13.34 -4.30
CA LEU A 156 -11.03 -13.40 -5.70
C LEU A 156 -12.54 -13.65 -5.81
N HIS A 157 -13.10 -14.53 -4.98
CA HIS A 157 -14.54 -14.78 -4.93
C HIS A 157 -15.33 -13.53 -4.57
N SER A 158 -14.95 -12.79 -3.52
CA SER A 158 -15.66 -11.55 -3.16
C SER A 158 -15.55 -10.48 -4.24
N ALA A 159 -14.39 -10.37 -4.90
CA ALA A 159 -14.22 -9.45 -6.04
C ALA A 159 -15.11 -9.87 -7.22
N ALA A 160 -15.08 -11.15 -7.61
CA ALA A 160 -15.88 -11.67 -8.71
C ALA A 160 -17.39 -11.58 -8.45
N GLU A 161 -17.84 -11.80 -7.21
CA GLU A 161 -19.24 -11.65 -6.81
C GLU A 161 -19.70 -10.19 -6.95
N TYR A 162 -18.87 -9.23 -6.55
CA TYR A 162 -19.15 -7.81 -6.77
C TYR A 162 -19.17 -7.46 -8.27
N ILE A 163 -18.16 -7.90 -9.02
CA ILE A 163 -18.06 -7.68 -10.47
C ILE A 163 -19.28 -8.25 -11.20
N SER A 164 -19.75 -9.43 -10.80
CA SER A 164 -20.93 -10.09 -11.39
C SER A 164 -22.24 -9.35 -11.11
N SER A 165 -22.26 -8.47 -10.10
CA SER A 165 -23.44 -7.66 -9.76
C SER A 165 -23.51 -6.34 -10.54
N LEU A 166 -22.50 -6.02 -11.34
CA LEU A 166 -22.41 -4.78 -12.10
C LEU A 166 -22.98 -4.96 -13.51
N ASP A 167 -23.71 -3.95 -13.97
CA ASP A 167 -24.22 -3.87 -15.35
C ASP A 167 -23.28 -3.09 -16.29
N VAL A 168 -22.07 -2.76 -15.84
CA VAL A 168 -21.06 -1.99 -16.59
C VAL A 168 -19.76 -2.79 -16.75
N PRO A 169 -18.98 -2.56 -17.82
CA PRO A 169 -17.69 -3.20 -17.99
C PRO A 169 -16.73 -2.88 -16.84
N THR A 170 -15.99 -3.89 -16.40
CA THR A 170 -15.00 -3.79 -15.33
C THR A 170 -13.60 -3.70 -15.91
N TYR A 171 -12.84 -2.67 -15.53
CA TYR A 171 -11.44 -2.46 -15.93
C TYR A 171 -10.51 -2.68 -14.74
N ILE A 172 -9.66 -3.69 -14.84
CA ILE A 172 -8.73 -4.08 -13.78
C ILE A 172 -7.31 -3.74 -14.20
N TYR A 173 -6.69 -2.83 -13.46
CA TYR A 173 -5.31 -2.40 -13.70
C TYR A 173 -4.36 -3.04 -12.70
N HIS A 174 -3.54 -3.97 -13.18
CA HIS A 174 -2.64 -4.76 -12.35
C HIS A 174 -1.21 -4.20 -12.33
N LEU A 175 -0.66 -4.11 -11.12
CA LEU A 175 0.71 -3.70 -10.79
C LEU A 175 1.43 -4.84 -10.07
N GLY A 176 2.43 -5.42 -10.72
CA GLY A 176 3.24 -6.49 -10.14
C GLY A 176 4.67 -6.50 -10.67
N ASP A 177 5.53 -7.32 -10.07
CA ASP A 177 6.93 -7.43 -10.46
C ASP A 177 7.02 -8.00 -11.89
N PHE A 178 7.97 -7.53 -12.69
CA PHE A 178 8.32 -8.17 -13.97
C PHE A 178 9.27 -9.33 -13.67
N ASP A 179 8.71 -10.44 -13.21
CA ASP A 179 9.40 -11.71 -13.10
C ASP A 179 8.41 -12.87 -13.35
N PRO A 180 8.89 -14.13 -13.50
CA PRO A 180 8.01 -15.23 -13.85
C PRO A 180 6.86 -15.45 -12.85
N SER A 181 7.10 -15.20 -11.57
CA SER A 181 6.11 -15.38 -10.51
C SER A 181 5.09 -14.23 -10.49
N GLY A 182 5.54 -12.98 -10.63
CA GLY A 182 4.65 -11.80 -10.65
C GLY A 182 3.75 -11.74 -11.88
N VAL A 183 4.26 -12.13 -13.05
CA VAL A 183 3.43 -12.23 -14.26
C VAL A 183 2.40 -13.36 -14.13
N ASN A 184 2.82 -14.54 -13.67
CA ASN A 184 1.91 -15.65 -13.49
C ASN A 184 0.85 -15.41 -12.40
N ALA A 185 1.20 -14.68 -11.33
CA ALA A 185 0.23 -14.29 -10.30
C ALA A 185 -0.86 -13.40 -10.89
N GLY A 186 -0.51 -12.43 -11.74
CA GLY A 186 -1.46 -11.59 -12.47
C GLY A 186 -2.36 -12.39 -13.41
N GLU A 187 -1.78 -13.30 -14.21
CA GLU A 187 -2.53 -14.19 -15.11
C GLU A 187 -3.53 -15.06 -14.33
N LYS A 188 -3.11 -15.61 -13.18
CA LYS A 188 -4.00 -16.45 -12.37
C LYS A 188 -5.13 -15.66 -11.73
N ILE A 189 -4.90 -14.41 -11.34
CA ILE A 189 -5.95 -13.50 -10.89
C ILE A 189 -6.97 -13.30 -12.01
N GLU A 190 -6.51 -12.94 -13.22
CA GLU A 190 -7.39 -12.75 -14.37
C GLU A 190 -8.21 -14.00 -14.70
N GLU A 191 -7.56 -15.15 -14.83
CA GLU A 191 -8.20 -16.43 -15.14
C GLU A 191 -9.29 -16.76 -14.10
N THR A 192 -8.95 -16.65 -12.81
CA THR A 192 -9.89 -16.99 -11.73
C THR A 192 -11.08 -16.02 -11.68
N LEU A 193 -10.85 -14.71 -11.91
CA LEU A 193 -11.94 -13.74 -11.95
C LEU A 193 -12.90 -14.02 -13.11
N ARG A 194 -12.37 -14.35 -14.30
CA ARG A 194 -13.19 -14.71 -15.47
C ARG A 194 -13.93 -16.03 -15.28
N GLU A 195 -13.31 -17.01 -14.60
CA GLU A 195 -13.97 -18.26 -14.23
C GLU A 195 -15.14 -18.05 -13.26
N MET A 196 -14.97 -17.14 -12.29
CA MET A 196 -15.97 -16.88 -11.24
C MET A 196 -17.06 -15.88 -11.64
N ALA A 197 -16.78 -15.00 -12.59
CA ALA A 197 -17.71 -14.02 -13.14
C ALA A 197 -17.82 -14.17 -14.67
N PRO A 198 -18.34 -15.31 -15.17
CA PRO A 198 -18.30 -15.66 -16.59
C PRO A 198 -19.14 -14.73 -17.49
N ASP A 199 -20.18 -14.12 -16.93
CA ASP A 199 -21.09 -13.23 -17.66
C ASP A 199 -20.64 -11.75 -17.63
N ALA A 200 -19.64 -11.41 -16.81
CA ALA A 200 -19.16 -10.05 -16.66
C ALA A 200 -18.12 -9.69 -17.74
N GLU A 201 -18.20 -8.47 -18.28
CA GLU A 201 -17.17 -7.95 -19.18
C GLU A 201 -15.96 -7.47 -18.38
N ILE A 202 -14.94 -8.33 -18.27
CA ILE A 202 -13.69 -8.03 -17.56
C ILE A 202 -12.59 -7.63 -18.55
N ASN A 203 -12.05 -6.43 -18.37
CA ASN A 203 -10.90 -5.87 -19.08
C ASN A 203 -9.70 -5.82 -18.14
N PHE A 204 -8.89 -6.89 -18.11
CA PHE A 204 -7.70 -6.96 -17.26
C PHE A 204 -6.46 -6.48 -18.02
N ARG A 205 -5.69 -5.58 -17.41
CA ARG A 205 -4.47 -5.02 -18.01
C ARG A 205 -3.36 -4.88 -16.98
N ARG A 206 -2.21 -5.49 -17.26
CA ARG A 206 -0.96 -5.23 -16.52
C ARG A 206 -0.37 -3.90 -16.95
N ILE A 207 -0.35 -2.94 -16.05
CA ILE A 207 0.13 -1.57 -16.31
C ILE A 207 1.54 -1.31 -15.78
N GLY A 208 2.04 -2.14 -14.86
CA GLY A 208 3.42 -2.09 -14.40
C GLY A 208 3.85 -3.40 -13.73
N VAL A 209 5.13 -3.79 -13.78
CA VAL A 209 6.21 -3.25 -14.62
C VAL A 209 6.18 -3.90 -16.01
N THR A 210 6.07 -3.14 -17.10
CA THR A 210 6.06 -3.68 -18.48
C THR A 210 7.44 -3.62 -19.14
N ARG A 211 7.67 -4.42 -20.20
CA ARG A 211 8.94 -4.41 -20.93
C ARG A 211 9.31 -3.04 -21.49
N ALA A 212 8.33 -2.33 -22.05
CA ALA A 212 8.52 -0.98 -22.57
C ALA A 212 8.95 0.00 -21.46
N GLN A 213 8.38 -0.11 -20.26
CA GLN A 213 8.76 0.73 -19.12
C GLN A 213 10.20 0.46 -18.66
N ILE A 214 10.66 -0.80 -18.68
CA ILE A 214 12.05 -1.14 -18.35
C ILE A 214 13.02 -0.39 -19.26
N GLU A 215 12.73 -0.35 -20.56
CA GLU A 215 13.59 0.29 -21.55
C GLU A 215 13.47 1.82 -21.54
N ILE A 216 12.26 2.36 -21.45
CA ILE A 216 12.02 3.82 -21.50
C ILE A 216 12.48 4.51 -20.20
N TRP A 217 12.32 3.85 -19.05
CA TRP A 217 12.65 4.43 -17.74
C TRP A 217 14.00 3.95 -17.19
N ASP A 218 14.76 3.20 -17.98
CA ASP A 218 16.07 2.64 -17.61
C ASP A 218 16.04 1.96 -16.23
N LEU A 219 15.04 1.10 -16.02
CA LEU A 219 14.80 0.51 -14.71
C LEU A 219 15.91 -0.50 -14.36
N PRO A 220 16.41 -0.53 -13.12
CA PRO A 220 17.43 -1.48 -12.69
C PRO A 220 16.94 -2.92 -12.87
N THR A 221 17.71 -3.71 -13.60
CA THR A 221 17.40 -5.12 -13.89
C THR A 221 18.23 -6.06 -13.02
N ARG A 222 17.67 -7.22 -12.72
CA ARG A 222 18.40 -8.35 -12.14
C ARG A 222 18.26 -9.59 -13.03
N PRO A 223 19.22 -10.53 -13.00
CA PRO A 223 19.05 -11.81 -13.68
C PRO A 223 17.81 -12.55 -13.16
N THR A 224 17.03 -13.12 -14.07
CA THR A 224 15.91 -13.99 -13.72
C THR A 224 16.44 -15.23 -13.02
N LYS A 225 15.85 -15.57 -11.86
CA LYS A 225 16.26 -16.75 -11.11
C LYS A 225 15.87 -18.00 -11.88
N THR A 226 16.86 -18.78 -12.30
CA THR A 226 16.68 -20.07 -12.98
C THR A 226 16.03 -21.14 -12.11
N SER A 227 16.03 -20.95 -10.78
CA SER A 227 15.35 -21.83 -9.82
C SER A 227 13.83 -21.67 -9.82
N ASP A 228 13.29 -20.62 -10.43
CA ASP A 228 11.84 -20.50 -10.60
C ASP A 228 11.41 -21.48 -11.70
N SER A 229 10.52 -22.42 -11.37
CA SER A 229 9.99 -23.40 -12.32
C SER A 229 9.30 -22.75 -13.52
N ARG A 230 8.90 -21.48 -13.39
CA ARG A 230 8.26 -20.66 -14.43
C ARG A 230 9.24 -19.82 -15.25
N ALA A 231 10.54 -19.85 -14.95
CA ALA A 231 11.55 -19.08 -15.69
C ALA A 231 11.73 -19.53 -17.15
N LYS A 232 11.24 -20.74 -17.50
CA LYS A 232 11.41 -21.31 -18.83
C LYS A 232 10.60 -20.50 -19.86
N GLY A 233 11.30 -19.72 -20.70
CA GLY A 233 10.69 -18.93 -21.77
C GLY A 233 10.33 -17.49 -21.40
N PHE A 234 10.58 -17.06 -20.16
CA PHE A 234 10.27 -15.69 -19.71
C PHE A 234 11.29 -14.64 -20.18
N GLY A 235 12.57 -15.04 -20.23
CA GLY A 235 13.70 -14.17 -20.54
C GLY A 235 14.62 -13.93 -19.34
N ASP A 236 15.74 -13.25 -19.61
CA ASP A 236 16.91 -13.26 -18.73
C ASP A 236 16.88 -12.17 -17.65
N ILE A 237 15.93 -11.23 -17.73
CA ILE A 237 15.83 -10.11 -16.81
C ILE A 237 14.54 -10.14 -16.00
N SER A 238 14.65 -9.69 -14.76
CA SER A 238 13.55 -9.41 -13.86
C SER A 238 13.67 -7.99 -13.30
N VAL A 239 12.54 -7.33 -13.06
CA VAL A 239 12.48 -5.98 -12.49
C VAL A 239 11.40 -5.93 -11.42
N GLU A 240 11.76 -5.45 -10.24
CA GLU A 240 10.80 -5.26 -9.15
C GLU A 240 9.96 -4.01 -9.40
N LEU A 241 8.70 -4.02 -8.98
CA LEU A 241 7.81 -2.86 -9.06
C LEU A 241 8.35 -1.66 -8.27
N ASP A 242 9.08 -1.93 -7.18
CA ASP A 242 9.79 -0.92 -6.37
C ASP A 242 10.88 -0.16 -7.16
N ALA A 243 11.26 -0.63 -8.35
CA ALA A 243 12.20 0.06 -9.22
C ALA A 243 11.59 1.32 -9.86
N ILE A 244 10.26 1.39 -9.98
CA ILE A 244 9.57 2.58 -10.49
C ILE A 244 9.57 3.66 -9.41
N GLU A 245 9.93 4.89 -9.78
CA GLU A 245 9.88 6.03 -8.86
C GLU A 245 8.45 6.26 -8.34
N PRO A 246 8.25 6.57 -7.04
CA PRO A 246 6.91 6.67 -6.46
C PRO A 246 5.93 7.63 -7.16
N ASN A 247 6.37 8.83 -7.57
CA ASN A 247 5.49 9.76 -8.28
C ASN A 247 5.19 9.28 -9.71
N GLN A 248 6.15 8.64 -10.37
CA GLN A 248 5.94 8.00 -11.65
C GLN A 248 4.90 6.87 -11.57
N LEU A 249 4.95 6.06 -10.51
CA LEU A 249 3.94 5.04 -10.24
C LEU A 249 2.55 5.67 -9.98
N ARG A 250 2.49 6.77 -9.23
CA ARG A 250 1.24 7.53 -9.01
C ARG A 250 0.67 8.09 -10.30
N HIS A 251 1.50 8.69 -11.15
CA HIS A 251 1.07 9.22 -12.44
C HIS A 251 0.58 8.12 -13.37
N LEU A 252 1.25 6.96 -13.38
CA LEU A 252 0.81 5.79 -14.15
C LEU A 252 -0.59 5.35 -13.72
N VAL A 253 -0.84 5.20 -12.41
CA VAL A 253 -2.16 4.81 -11.89
C VAL A 253 -3.22 5.86 -12.21
N ARG A 254 -2.92 7.13 -11.94
CA ARG A 254 -3.83 8.25 -12.24
C ARG A 254 -4.24 8.25 -13.72
N HIS A 255 -3.27 8.13 -14.62
CA HIS A 255 -3.54 8.13 -16.06
C HIS A 255 -4.57 7.06 -16.46
N PHE A 256 -4.45 5.85 -15.93
CA PHE A 256 -5.38 4.76 -16.26
C PHE A 256 -6.77 4.93 -15.65
N ILE A 257 -6.88 5.59 -14.51
CA ILE A 257 -8.17 5.95 -13.90
C ILE A 257 -8.84 7.07 -14.72
N GLU A 258 -8.09 8.10 -15.11
CA GLU A 258 -8.59 9.27 -15.85
C GLU A 258 -9.09 8.94 -17.26
N ILE A 259 -8.73 7.78 -17.83
CA ILE A 259 -9.35 7.28 -19.07
C ILE A 259 -10.86 7.08 -18.89
N HIS A 260 -11.28 6.66 -17.70
CA HIS A 260 -12.68 6.34 -17.38
C HIS A 260 -13.40 7.46 -16.65
N LEU A 261 -12.65 8.28 -15.92
CA LEU A 261 -13.18 9.46 -15.24
C LEU A 261 -12.34 10.69 -15.63
N PRO A 262 -12.64 11.32 -16.78
CA PRO A 262 -11.85 12.45 -17.27
C PRO A 262 -11.81 13.61 -16.26
N PRO A 263 -10.70 14.38 -16.21
CA PRO A 263 -10.52 15.44 -15.21
C PRO A 263 -11.68 16.43 -15.15
N ALA A 264 -12.25 16.83 -16.28
CA ALA A 264 -13.38 17.74 -16.31
C ALA A 264 -14.63 17.19 -15.58
N GLN A 265 -14.93 15.89 -15.75
CA GLN A 265 -16.03 15.23 -15.06
C GLN A 265 -15.72 15.07 -13.56
N PHE A 266 -14.48 14.71 -13.23
CA PHE A 266 -14.02 14.60 -11.86
C PHE A 266 -14.18 15.93 -11.10
N GLU A 267 -13.73 17.04 -11.68
CA GLU A 267 -13.86 18.37 -11.06
C GLU A 267 -15.32 18.76 -10.80
N VAL A 268 -16.23 18.45 -11.73
CA VAL A 268 -17.68 18.69 -11.55
C VAL A 268 -18.23 17.86 -10.38
N LEU A 269 -17.87 16.58 -10.28
CA LEU A 269 -18.31 15.71 -9.18
C LEU A 269 -17.73 16.16 -7.83
N LYS A 270 -16.48 16.63 -7.81
CA LYS A 270 -15.85 17.18 -6.60
C LYS A 270 -16.51 18.47 -6.15
N ALA A 271 -16.88 19.36 -7.08
CA ALA A 271 -17.64 20.56 -6.77
C ALA A 271 -19.03 20.23 -6.20
N ALA A 272 -19.71 19.21 -6.75
CA ALA A 272 -20.98 18.73 -6.22
C ALA A 272 -20.83 18.14 -4.80
N GLU A 273 -19.80 17.33 -4.55
CA GLU A 273 -19.50 16.79 -3.22
C GLU A 273 -19.30 17.91 -2.20
N GLU A 274 -18.56 18.97 -2.54
CA GLU A 274 -18.32 20.09 -1.63
C GLU A 274 -19.63 20.83 -1.31
N SER A 275 -20.48 21.07 -2.31
CA SER A 275 -21.80 21.67 -2.09
C SER A 275 -22.69 20.81 -1.19
N GLU A 276 -22.66 19.49 -1.36
CA GLU A 276 -23.39 18.53 -0.51
C GLU A 276 -22.85 18.52 0.93
N ARG A 277 -21.53 18.64 1.13
CA ARG A 277 -20.91 18.79 2.46
C ARG A 277 -21.32 20.10 3.15
N GLU A 278 -21.34 21.20 2.40
CA GLU A 278 -21.80 22.50 2.90
C GLU A 278 -23.26 22.42 3.35
N LEU A 279 -24.12 21.78 2.55
CA LEU A 279 -25.52 21.56 2.90
C LEU A 279 -25.67 20.78 4.21
N LEU A 280 -24.93 19.67 4.38
CA LEU A 280 -24.94 18.90 5.63
C LEU A 280 -24.51 19.76 6.83
N THR A 281 -23.50 20.61 6.64
CA THR A 281 -23.01 21.53 7.67
C THR A 281 -24.05 22.59 8.03
N ILE A 282 -24.77 23.15 7.03
CA ILE A 282 -25.85 24.11 7.25
C ILE A 282 -26.99 23.47 8.02
N ILE A 283 -27.40 22.26 7.63
CA ILE A 283 -28.46 21.51 8.33
C ILE A 283 -28.03 21.20 9.76
N ALA A 284 -26.78 20.81 10.01
CA ALA A 284 -26.28 20.56 11.36
C ALA A 284 -26.44 21.79 12.27
N ARG A 285 -26.04 22.97 11.79
CA ARG A 285 -26.17 24.25 12.53
C ARG A 285 -27.61 24.65 12.79
N ALA A 286 -28.52 24.34 11.87
CA ALA A 286 -29.94 24.63 12.05
C ALA A 286 -30.62 23.72 13.09
N ASN A 287 -29.95 22.63 13.51
CA ASN A 287 -30.41 21.68 14.51
C ASN A 287 -29.67 21.80 15.87
N GLU A 288 -28.91 22.88 16.08
CA GLU A 288 -28.37 23.28 17.39
C GLU A 288 -29.39 24.10 18.19
#